data_AF-A0A059FTX2-F1
#
_entry.id   AF-A0A059FTX2-F1
#
_cell.length_a   1.000
_cell.length_b   1.000
_cell.length_c   1.000
_cell.angle_alpha   90.00
_cell.angle_beta   90.00
_cell.angle_gamma   90.00
#
_symmetry.space_group_name_H-M   'P 1'
#
loop_
_entity.id
_entity.type
_entity.pdbx_description
1 polymer ?
#
loop_
_entity_poly.entity_id
_entity_poly.type
_entity_poly.pdbx_seq_one_letter_code
_entity_poly.pdbx_strand_id
1 'polypeptide(L)'
;MFSRLVTLLFASLVVFGTADAQDRSSLDSPTCMMWSEAPIYGRLLDDYSHPLFIWYWYAYGFSEVRQFPNWVNQQDRFAECFEGKSKGKCGFKPNGSIRKALAKNRTDGFDKKPLKNLFQESPPPEAIAYAMKSLGTCFGDAPALPTLDQLGLASGEFDMDACMQLATRITYGSENLSRELAAHDGWGIALFEYMTKPGVSSPGKACRVVPKAGLPAINAFLEHRKQQQVAYDNRTIAQRVAGLDAFDITYSLVYRTISHEHAATRPLPEGAYEWAVDYGAKVADGYPEPAIPDAVQQWALEQPLDTFETVEDPFASRKRVHPHEITQSVWARRVRSQLDKAAPNEERIAVQEGCSILWGYAWGDVQFGKRSPQTTGEAEYYRLLTQTPDKWAQTMCNETPVGIFHAARARYEKEQLEASLPPKPSEWDEINQRLQDYADRPSAINEPYKAPTTRCYITGETQGGLANKVCFTN
;
A
#
# COMPACT_ATOMS: atom_id res chain seq x y z
N MET A 1 61.38 -29.67 -60.35
CA MET A 1 62.59 -28.83 -60.17
C MET A 1 62.14 -27.38 -60.05
N PHE A 2 62.62 -26.66 -59.02
CA PHE A 2 62.38 -25.24 -58.65
C PHE A 2 60.92 -24.91 -58.24
N SER A 3 60.54 -24.59 -56.99
CA SER A 3 61.08 -23.79 -55.87
C SER A 3 60.93 -22.26 -56.03
N ARG A 4 60.18 -21.66 -55.07
CA ARG A 4 60.16 -20.25 -54.60
C ARG A 4 59.39 -19.24 -55.49
N LEU A 5 58.70 -18.20 -55.01
CA LEU A 5 58.68 -17.50 -53.72
C LEU A 5 57.38 -16.66 -53.58
N VAL A 6 56.96 -16.47 -52.32
CA VAL A 6 56.10 -15.46 -51.69
C VAL A 6 55.98 -14.10 -52.40
N THR A 7 54.77 -13.51 -52.46
CA THR A 7 54.51 -12.10 -52.06
C THR A 7 53.05 -11.93 -51.63
N LEU A 8 52.87 -11.66 -50.34
CA LEU A 8 51.66 -11.16 -49.70
C LEU A 8 51.41 -9.71 -50.12
N LEU A 9 50.16 -9.38 -50.47
CA LEU A 9 49.66 -8.00 -50.42
C LEU A 9 48.25 -8.03 -49.84
N PHE A 10 48.20 -7.76 -48.53
CA PHE A 10 46.99 -7.38 -47.81
C PHE A 10 46.58 -5.98 -48.28
N ALA A 11 45.41 -5.87 -48.91
CA ALA A 11 44.70 -4.60 -49.04
C ALA A 11 43.55 -4.61 -48.03
N SER A 12 43.80 -3.98 -46.88
CA SER A 12 42.82 -3.69 -45.84
C SER A 12 41.82 -2.65 -46.34
N LEU A 13 40.69 -3.10 -46.89
CA LEU A 13 39.52 -2.24 -47.05
C LEU A 13 38.87 -2.08 -45.69
N VAL A 14 39.25 -1.02 -44.98
CA VAL A 14 38.50 -0.49 -43.84
C VAL A 14 37.21 0.09 -44.41
N VAL A 15 36.16 -0.74 -44.42
CA VAL A 15 34.80 -0.25 -44.60
C VAL A 15 34.44 0.45 -43.30
N PHE A 16 34.44 1.78 -43.31
CA PHE A 16 33.73 2.58 -42.32
C PHE A 16 32.25 2.27 -42.48
N GLY A 17 31.76 1.27 -41.73
CA GLY A 17 30.34 1.00 -41.62
C GLY A 17 29.69 2.18 -40.93
N THR A 18 28.96 2.98 -41.70
CA THR A 18 27.84 3.75 -41.16
C THR A 18 26.95 2.77 -40.42
N ALA A 19 26.66 3.02 -39.15
CA ALA A 19 25.71 2.24 -38.38
C ALA A 19 24.39 2.20 -39.15
N ASP A 20 24.10 1.08 -39.80
CA ASP A 20 22.80 0.85 -40.41
C ASP A 20 21.76 0.96 -39.31
N ALA A 21 20.77 1.82 -39.54
CA ALA A 21 19.64 1.98 -38.65
C ALA A 21 18.99 0.59 -38.46
N GLN A 22 19.01 0.08 -37.23
CA GLN A 22 18.31 -1.16 -36.87
C GLN A 22 16.87 -1.08 -37.36
N ASP A 23 16.41 -2.16 -37.99
CA ASP A 23 15.01 -2.27 -38.39
C ASP A 23 14.12 -2.11 -37.16
N ARG A 24 13.19 -1.15 -37.22
CA ARG A 24 12.29 -0.78 -36.12
C ARG A 24 11.43 -1.95 -35.67
N SER A 25 11.21 -2.93 -36.54
CA SER A 25 10.51 -4.19 -36.24
C SER A 25 11.20 -5.04 -35.17
N SER A 26 12.52 -4.87 -35.00
CA SER A 26 13.31 -5.62 -34.01
C SER A 26 13.16 -5.09 -32.58
N LEU A 27 12.69 -3.86 -32.38
CA LEU A 27 12.63 -3.20 -31.07
C LEU A 27 11.42 -3.67 -30.22
N ASP A 28 10.43 -4.30 -30.85
CA ASP A 28 9.24 -4.84 -30.19
C ASP A 28 9.40 -6.34 -29.87
N SER A 29 10.43 -6.68 -29.08
CA SER A 29 10.71 -8.06 -28.69
C SER A 29 9.54 -8.66 -27.88
N PRO A 30 9.14 -9.94 -28.10
CA PRO A 30 8.04 -10.59 -27.38
C PRO A 30 8.31 -10.75 -25.88
N THR A 31 9.56 -10.55 -25.46
CA THR A 31 10.04 -10.54 -24.08
C THR A 31 10.35 -9.12 -23.56
N CYS A 32 9.83 -8.09 -24.22
CA CYS A 32 9.76 -6.75 -23.68
C CYS A 32 8.73 -6.71 -22.54
N MET A 33 9.11 -6.12 -21.41
CA MET A 33 8.27 -6.01 -20.23
C MET A 33 7.09 -5.06 -20.41
N MET A 34 7.28 -4.06 -21.26
CA MET A 34 6.34 -2.99 -21.51
C MET A 34 5.89 -3.10 -22.95
N TRP A 35 4.64 -3.48 -23.18
CA TRP A 35 4.15 -3.74 -24.53
C TRP A 35 3.95 -2.45 -25.34
N SER A 36 3.95 -2.56 -26.68
CA SER A 36 3.81 -1.44 -27.63
C SER A 36 2.47 -0.69 -27.52
N GLU A 37 1.46 -1.29 -26.92
CA GLU A 37 0.16 -0.66 -26.64
C GLU A 37 0.23 0.44 -25.56
N ALA A 38 1.27 0.44 -24.72
CA ALA A 38 1.59 1.59 -23.90
C ALA A 38 2.45 2.55 -24.74
N PRO A 39 2.00 3.78 -25.05
CA PRO A 39 2.85 4.73 -25.77
C PRO A 39 4.07 5.03 -24.90
N ILE A 40 5.20 4.37 -25.18
CA ILE A 40 6.46 4.51 -24.42
C ILE A 40 6.92 5.98 -24.47
N TYR A 41 6.62 6.65 -25.58
CA TYR A 41 6.77 8.10 -25.74
C TYR A 41 5.98 8.90 -24.68
N GLY A 42 4.72 8.53 -24.40
CA GLY A 42 3.90 9.17 -23.36
C GLY A 42 4.46 8.95 -21.95
N ARG A 43 5.12 7.81 -21.68
CA ARG A 43 5.81 7.60 -20.39
C ARG A 43 7.02 8.52 -20.21
N LEU A 44 7.80 8.77 -21.26
CA LEU A 44 8.94 9.70 -21.17
C LEU A 44 8.51 11.14 -20.87
N LEU A 45 7.26 11.50 -21.17
CA LEU A 45 6.67 12.81 -20.86
C LEU A 45 6.18 12.92 -19.41
N ASP A 46 5.58 11.85 -18.88
CA ASP A 46 4.90 11.83 -17.58
C ASP A 46 5.80 11.30 -16.43
N ASP A 47 6.63 10.29 -16.69
CA ASP A 47 7.44 9.57 -15.69
C ASP A 47 8.86 9.30 -16.22
N TYR A 48 9.83 10.10 -15.80
CA TYR A 48 11.23 9.90 -16.16
C TYR A 48 11.87 8.76 -15.34
N SER A 49 12.43 7.75 -16.02
CA SER A 49 13.33 6.75 -15.43
C SER A 49 14.61 6.59 -16.27
N HIS A 50 15.75 6.30 -15.62
CA HIS A 50 17.01 6.09 -16.33
C HIS A 50 16.97 4.96 -17.38
N PRO A 51 16.35 3.79 -17.11
CA PRO A 51 16.21 2.74 -18.10
C PRO A 51 15.46 3.17 -19.36
N LEU A 52 14.33 3.88 -19.20
CA LEU A 52 13.53 4.37 -20.33
C LEU A 52 14.30 5.40 -21.16
N PHE A 53 15.03 6.29 -20.49
CA PHE A 53 15.87 7.28 -21.15
C PHE A 53 16.97 6.62 -22.00
N ILE A 54 17.67 5.64 -21.43
CA ILE A 54 18.74 4.90 -22.12
C ILE A 54 18.16 4.12 -23.31
N TRP A 55 17.00 3.48 -23.13
CA TRP A 55 16.30 2.80 -24.22
C TRP A 55 15.94 3.75 -25.36
N TYR A 56 15.37 4.92 -25.07
CA TYR A 56 14.97 5.86 -26.12
C TYR A 56 16.18 6.45 -26.84
N TRP A 57 17.26 6.76 -26.11
CA TRP A 57 18.53 7.17 -26.72
C TRP A 57 19.09 6.07 -27.62
N TYR A 58 19.04 4.80 -27.20
CA TYR A 58 19.47 3.68 -28.03
C TYR A 58 18.62 3.55 -29.31
N ALA A 59 17.30 3.55 -29.19
CA ALA A 59 16.37 3.27 -30.29
C ALA A 59 16.27 4.41 -31.31
N TYR A 60 16.32 5.67 -30.84
CA TYR A 60 16.01 6.84 -31.67
C TYR A 60 17.15 7.85 -31.77
N GLY A 61 18.23 7.65 -31.02
CA GLY A 61 19.32 8.61 -30.93
C GLY A 61 19.00 9.81 -30.04
N PHE A 62 20.04 10.51 -29.59
CA PHE A 62 19.87 11.63 -28.66
C PHE A 62 19.17 12.84 -29.29
N SER A 63 19.20 12.98 -30.62
CA SER A 63 18.51 14.04 -31.35
C SER A 63 16.99 14.01 -31.18
N GLU A 64 16.43 12.83 -30.91
CA GLU A 64 15.01 12.63 -30.60
C GLU A 64 14.76 12.80 -29.10
N VAL A 65 15.64 12.26 -28.25
CA VAL A 65 15.56 12.42 -26.78
C VAL A 65 15.48 13.90 -26.37
N ARG A 66 16.30 14.76 -26.98
CA ARG A 66 16.33 16.20 -26.64
C ARG A 66 15.02 16.93 -26.98
N GLN A 67 14.17 16.36 -27.82
CA GLN A 67 12.89 16.98 -28.21
C GLN A 67 11.82 16.81 -27.11
N PHE A 68 12.10 16.06 -26.05
CA PHE A 68 11.18 15.93 -24.93
C PHE A 68 10.96 17.27 -24.22
N PRO A 69 9.69 17.73 -24.09
CA PRO A 69 9.32 18.99 -23.43
C PRO A 69 9.93 19.20 -22.04
N ASN A 70 10.22 18.11 -21.31
CA ASN A 70 10.77 18.14 -19.96
C ASN A 70 12.27 17.78 -19.88
N TRP A 71 12.96 17.58 -21.00
CA TRP A 71 14.38 17.17 -21.01
C TRP A 71 15.24 18.01 -20.07
N VAL A 72 15.13 19.34 -20.17
CA VAL A 72 15.84 20.32 -19.32
C VAL A 72 15.66 20.06 -17.83
N ASN A 73 14.46 19.65 -17.41
CA ASN A 73 14.14 19.35 -16.01
C ASN A 73 14.63 17.95 -15.58
N GLN A 74 14.87 17.05 -16.53
CA GLN A 74 15.35 15.68 -16.28
C GLN A 74 16.88 15.54 -16.35
N GLN A 75 17.60 16.55 -16.86
CA GLN A 75 19.08 16.53 -16.94
C GLN A 75 19.71 16.35 -15.56
N ASP A 76 19.20 17.03 -14.54
CA ASP A 76 19.69 16.93 -13.16
C ASP A 76 19.55 15.50 -12.63
N ARG A 77 18.42 14.85 -12.90
CA ARG A 77 18.19 13.45 -12.52
C ARG A 77 19.15 12.53 -13.28
N PHE A 78 19.32 12.68 -14.59
CA PHE A 78 20.29 11.89 -15.35
C PHE A 78 21.74 12.09 -14.89
N ALA A 79 22.07 13.26 -14.35
CA ALA A 79 23.40 13.55 -13.83
C ALA A 79 23.82 12.58 -12.70
N GLU A 80 22.85 12.05 -11.94
CA GLU A 80 23.08 11.07 -10.87
C GLU A 80 23.80 9.82 -11.39
N CYS A 81 23.58 9.43 -12.65
CA CYS A 81 24.25 8.29 -13.28
C CYS A 81 25.78 8.44 -13.38
N PHE A 82 26.31 9.66 -13.27
CA PHE A 82 27.73 9.96 -13.37
C PHE A 82 28.38 10.28 -12.01
N GLU A 83 27.64 10.15 -10.90
CA GLU A 83 28.17 10.38 -9.55
C GLU A 83 29.15 9.30 -9.11
N GLY A 84 30.10 9.68 -8.24
CA GLY A 84 31.08 8.73 -7.67
C GLY A 84 30.41 7.62 -6.84
N LYS A 85 29.30 7.94 -6.17
CA LYS A 85 28.45 6.97 -5.45
C LYS A 85 27.56 6.12 -6.37
N SER A 86 27.51 6.46 -7.66
CA SER A 86 26.71 5.81 -8.68
C SER A 86 27.51 4.87 -9.58
N LYS A 87 28.74 4.50 -9.18
CA LYS A 87 29.57 3.53 -9.91
C LYS A 87 28.76 2.24 -10.14
N GLY A 88 28.32 2.03 -11.38
CA GLY A 88 27.51 0.87 -11.78
C GLY A 88 25.98 1.02 -11.64
N LYS A 89 25.46 2.14 -11.11
CA LYS A 89 24.00 2.33 -10.90
C LYS A 89 23.19 2.57 -12.17
N CYS A 90 23.81 3.11 -13.22
CA CYS A 90 23.16 3.28 -14.53
C CYS A 90 24.01 2.72 -15.68
N GLY A 91 25.03 1.93 -15.38
CA GLY A 91 26.02 1.45 -16.36
C GLY A 91 27.03 2.49 -16.87
N PHE A 92 27.00 3.75 -16.40
CA PHE A 92 28.01 4.76 -16.75
C PHE A 92 29.20 4.77 -15.79
N LYS A 93 30.38 5.10 -16.32
CA LYS A 93 31.57 5.37 -15.50
C LYS A 93 31.42 6.73 -14.81
N PRO A 94 31.80 6.88 -13.52
CA PRO A 94 31.74 8.16 -12.83
C PRO A 94 32.50 9.26 -13.58
N ASN A 95 31.86 10.41 -13.81
CA ASN A 95 32.45 11.52 -14.52
C ASN A 95 31.92 12.85 -13.98
N GLY A 96 32.71 13.50 -13.11
CA GLY A 96 32.32 14.76 -12.48
C GLY A 96 32.13 15.92 -13.44
N SER A 97 32.77 15.91 -14.60
CA SER A 97 32.63 16.96 -15.62
C SER A 97 31.31 16.83 -16.38
N ILE A 98 30.93 15.61 -16.77
CA ILE A 98 29.60 15.32 -17.35
C ILE A 98 28.52 15.60 -16.33
N ARG A 99 28.66 15.13 -15.09
CA ARG A 99 27.71 15.40 -14.01
C ARG A 99 27.48 16.90 -13.83
N LYS A 100 28.55 17.69 -13.67
CA LYS A 100 28.44 19.14 -13.53
C LYS A 100 27.83 19.79 -14.77
N ALA A 101 28.10 19.27 -15.97
CA ALA A 101 27.53 19.80 -17.20
C ALA A 101 26.03 19.53 -17.30
N LEU A 102 25.55 18.35 -16.90
CA LEU A 102 24.13 18.01 -16.82
C LEU A 102 23.43 18.79 -15.69
N ALA A 103 24.05 18.90 -14.51
CA ALA A 103 23.46 19.53 -13.32
C ALA A 103 23.46 21.09 -13.34
N LYS A 104 24.36 21.71 -14.12
CA LYS A 104 24.54 23.18 -14.14
C LYS A 104 23.93 23.85 -15.37
N ASN A 105 23.67 23.09 -16.44
CA ASN A 105 23.08 23.63 -17.67
C ASN A 105 21.63 23.16 -17.80
N ARG A 106 20.70 23.77 -17.08
CA ARG A 106 19.27 23.71 -17.41
C ARG A 106 18.98 24.53 -18.68
N THR A 107 19.68 24.21 -19.76
CA THR A 107 19.59 24.86 -21.07
C THR A 107 19.67 23.79 -22.15
N ASP A 108 19.17 24.09 -23.35
CA ASP A 108 19.22 23.17 -24.50
C ASP A 108 20.63 23.01 -25.11
N GLY A 109 21.65 23.59 -24.47
CA GLY A 109 23.02 23.67 -24.98
C GLY A 109 23.87 22.43 -24.71
N PHE A 110 23.55 21.30 -25.36
CA PHE A 110 24.33 20.05 -25.30
C PHE A 110 25.62 20.10 -26.15
N ASP A 111 25.80 21.13 -26.98
CA ASP A 111 26.98 21.30 -27.85
C ASP A 111 28.29 21.61 -27.10
N LYS A 112 28.24 21.75 -25.78
CA LYS A 112 29.44 21.90 -24.94
C LYS A 112 30.21 20.58 -24.91
N LYS A 113 31.54 20.68 -25.02
CA LYS A 113 32.49 19.54 -25.15
C LYS A 113 32.17 18.28 -24.33
N PRO A 114 31.83 18.32 -23.03
CA PRO A 114 31.57 17.07 -22.30
C PRO A 114 30.24 16.39 -22.65
N LEU A 115 29.20 17.14 -23.02
CA LEU A 115 27.88 16.57 -23.37
C LEU A 115 27.83 16.16 -24.84
N LYS A 116 28.44 16.97 -25.71
CA LYS A 116 28.59 16.64 -27.13
C LYS A 116 29.25 15.28 -27.33
N ASN A 117 30.35 15.02 -26.63
CA ASN A 117 31.05 13.73 -26.74
C ASN A 117 30.23 12.57 -26.17
N LEU A 118 29.45 12.79 -25.10
CA LEU A 118 28.62 11.74 -24.50
C LEU A 118 27.49 11.31 -25.45
N PHE A 119 26.79 12.28 -26.03
CA PHE A 119 25.55 12.02 -26.78
C PHE A 119 25.74 11.84 -28.29
N GLN A 120 26.98 11.98 -28.79
CA GLN A 120 27.32 11.69 -30.18
C GLN A 120 27.35 10.19 -30.49
N GLU A 121 27.58 9.35 -29.49
CA GLU A 121 27.65 7.90 -29.63
C GLU A 121 26.34 7.25 -29.14
N SER A 122 26.14 5.97 -29.45
CA SER A 122 25.12 5.17 -28.78
C SER A 122 25.44 5.03 -27.28
N PRO A 123 24.44 4.78 -26.41
CA PRO A 123 24.72 4.46 -25.01
C PRO A 123 25.74 3.31 -24.90
N PRO A 124 26.65 3.33 -23.90
CA PRO A 124 27.63 2.27 -23.74
C PRO A 124 26.92 0.93 -23.41
N PRO A 125 27.52 -0.23 -23.78
CA PRO A 125 26.93 -1.55 -23.56
C PRO A 125 26.50 -1.82 -22.11
N GLU A 126 27.24 -1.30 -21.13
CA GLU A 126 26.91 -1.45 -19.71
C GLU A 126 25.65 -0.65 -19.31
N ALA A 127 25.40 0.50 -19.93
CA ALA A 127 24.18 1.28 -19.73
C ALA A 127 22.98 0.60 -20.39
N ILE A 128 23.18 0.02 -21.58
CA ILE A 128 22.17 -0.79 -22.26
C ILE A 128 21.82 -2.01 -21.40
N ALA A 129 22.82 -2.75 -20.90
CA ALA A 129 22.61 -3.90 -20.02
C ALA A 129 21.89 -3.52 -18.71
N TYR A 130 22.22 -2.36 -18.13
CA TYR A 130 21.49 -1.81 -16.99
C TYR A 130 20.00 -1.59 -17.32
N ALA A 131 19.71 -0.93 -18.45
CA ALA A 131 18.34 -0.65 -18.84
C ALA A 131 17.56 -1.93 -19.19
N MET A 132 18.21 -2.92 -19.83
CA MET A 132 17.62 -4.22 -20.13
C MET A 132 17.25 -5.03 -18.86
N LYS A 133 17.94 -4.83 -17.73
CA LYS A 133 17.52 -5.45 -16.45
C LYS A 133 16.16 -5.00 -15.95
N SER A 134 15.76 -3.78 -16.33
CA SER A 134 14.49 -3.18 -15.93
C SER A 134 13.40 -3.34 -16.99
N LEU A 135 13.77 -3.33 -18.27
CA LEU A 135 12.81 -3.31 -19.38
C LEU A 135 12.71 -4.65 -20.13
N GLY A 136 13.62 -5.59 -19.89
CA GLY A 136 13.76 -6.79 -20.72
C GLY A 136 14.42 -6.48 -22.07
N THR A 137 14.06 -7.22 -23.11
CA THR A 137 14.67 -7.12 -24.45
C THR A 137 13.97 -6.10 -25.37
N CYS A 138 13.40 -5.02 -24.84
CA CYS A 138 12.82 -3.92 -25.66
C CYS A 138 13.84 -3.23 -26.59
N PHE A 139 15.13 -3.57 -26.48
CA PHE A 139 16.22 -3.11 -27.34
C PHE A 139 16.37 -3.97 -28.61
N GLY A 140 15.56 -5.03 -28.72
CA GLY A 140 15.59 -6.04 -29.75
C GLY A 140 16.53 -7.20 -29.49
N ASP A 141 16.46 -8.21 -30.36
CA ASP A 141 17.12 -9.52 -30.17
C ASP A 141 18.49 -9.59 -30.88
N ALA A 142 19.22 -8.47 -30.94
CA ALA A 142 20.52 -8.41 -31.61
C ALA A 142 21.56 -9.29 -30.90
N PRO A 143 22.37 -10.11 -31.61
CA PRO A 143 23.34 -11.03 -30.98
C PRO A 143 24.42 -10.37 -30.11
N ALA A 144 24.66 -9.06 -30.29
CA ALA A 144 25.61 -8.28 -29.50
C ALA A 144 25.05 -7.84 -28.13
N LEU A 145 23.74 -7.98 -27.91
CA LEU A 145 23.09 -7.65 -26.65
C LEU A 145 23.10 -8.85 -25.70
N PRO A 146 23.15 -8.62 -24.37
CA PRO A 146 23.08 -9.69 -23.40
C PRO A 146 21.73 -10.40 -23.44
N THR A 147 21.75 -11.72 -23.32
CA THR A 147 20.53 -12.54 -23.19
C THR A 147 19.82 -12.29 -21.86
N LEU A 148 18.52 -12.60 -21.76
CA LEU A 148 17.78 -12.54 -20.49
C LEU A 148 18.46 -13.34 -19.38
N ASP A 149 19.00 -14.51 -19.73
CA ASP A 149 19.70 -15.40 -18.81
C ASP A 149 20.91 -14.69 -18.17
N GLN A 150 21.75 -14.05 -19.00
CA GLN A 150 22.92 -13.28 -18.57
C GLN A 150 22.55 -12.04 -17.74
N LEU A 151 21.34 -11.51 -17.93
CA LEU A 151 20.82 -10.39 -17.15
C LEU A 151 20.19 -10.82 -15.82
N GLY A 152 20.07 -12.13 -15.55
CA GLY A 152 19.39 -12.65 -14.36
C GLY A 152 17.86 -12.63 -14.49
N LEU A 153 17.34 -12.64 -15.71
CA LEU A 153 15.91 -12.58 -16.02
C LEU A 153 15.40 -13.92 -16.57
N ALA A 154 14.16 -14.27 -16.24
CA ALA A 154 13.42 -15.42 -16.78
C ALA A 154 12.24 -14.92 -17.60
N SER A 155 12.00 -15.54 -18.75
CA SER A 155 10.77 -15.34 -19.53
C SER A 155 9.77 -16.47 -19.29
N GLY A 156 8.48 -16.14 -19.37
CA GLY A 156 7.39 -17.09 -19.18
C GLY A 156 6.04 -16.39 -19.10
N GLU A 157 4.98 -17.16 -18.87
CA GLU A 157 3.68 -16.62 -18.50
C GLU A 157 3.55 -16.64 -16.98
N PHE A 158 3.60 -15.47 -16.35
CA PHE A 158 3.53 -15.34 -14.90
C PHE A 158 2.22 -14.71 -14.46
N ASP A 159 1.73 -15.13 -13.29
CA ASP A 159 0.56 -14.54 -12.65
C ASP A 159 0.81 -13.07 -12.29
N MET A 160 -0.10 -12.21 -12.69
CA MET A 160 0.07 -10.76 -12.56
C MET A 160 0.08 -10.30 -11.11
N ASP A 161 -0.74 -10.89 -10.24
CA ASP A 161 -0.76 -10.54 -8.83
C ASP A 161 0.57 -10.95 -8.17
N ALA A 162 1.10 -12.11 -8.54
CA ALA A 162 2.42 -12.57 -8.09
C ALA A 162 3.53 -11.61 -8.50
N CYS A 163 3.52 -11.14 -9.75
CA CYS A 163 4.49 -10.18 -10.24
C CYS A 163 4.36 -8.81 -9.56
N MET A 164 3.13 -8.37 -9.28
CA MET A 164 2.89 -7.13 -8.54
C MET A 164 3.40 -7.20 -7.12
N GLN A 165 3.19 -8.32 -6.43
CA GLN A 165 3.77 -8.53 -5.11
C GLN A 165 5.29 -8.54 -5.16
N LEU A 166 5.89 -9.18 -6.16
CA LEU A 166 7.33 -9.18 -6.34
C LEU A 166 7.87 -7.76 -6.60
N ALA A 167 7.21 -6.99 -7.47
CA ALA A 167 7.59 -5.60 -7.76
C ALA A 167 7.51 -4.73 -6.52
N THR A 168 6.43 -4.84 -5.76
CA THR A 168 6.23 -4.12 -4.50
C THR A 168 7.33 -4.47 -3.49
N ARG A 169 7.65 -5.76 -3.36
CA ARG A 169 8.71 -6.25 -2.48
C ARG A 169 10.09 -5.72 -2.87
N ILE A 170 10.38 -5.65 -4.17
CA ILE A 170 11.64 -5.12 -4.70
C ILE A 170 11.75 -3.60 -4.48
N THR A 171 10.68 -2.86 -4.78
CA THR A 171 10.66 -1.39 -4.72
C THR A 171 10.66 -0.86 -3.30
N TYR A 172 9.93 -1.51 -2.38
CA TYR A 172 9.69 -0.99 -1.03
C TYR A 172 10.32 -1.84 0.08
N GLY A 173 10.89 -3.01 -0.23
CA GLY A 173 11.52 -3.88 0.77
C GLY A 173 12.96 -3.48 1.06
N SER A 174 13.25 -3.00 2.28
CA SER A 174 14.57 -2.44 2.61
C SER A 174 15.53 -3.35 3.40
N GLU A 175 15.08 -4.42 4.07
CA GLU A 175 15.96 -5.07 5.08
C GLU A 175 16.39 -6.52 4.79
N ASN A 176 15.73 -7.26 3.89
CA ASN A 176 16.04 -8.68 3.65
C ASN A 176 15.99 -9.08 2.16
N LEU A 177 16.22 -8.14 1.25
CA LEU A 177 16.31 -8.46 -0.17
C LEU A 177 17.67 -9.10 -0.48
N SER A 178 17.68 -10.20 -1.23
CA SER A 178 18.93 -10.75 -1.72
C SER A 178 19.62 -9.73 -2.63
N ARG A 179 20.96 -9.69 -2.60
CA ARG A 179 21.74 -8.75 -3.41
C ARG A 179 21.46 -8.89 -4.91
N GLU A 180 21.12 -10.11 -5.34
CA GLU A 180 20.70 -10.42 -6.71
C GLU A 180 19.35 -9.78 -7.04
N LEU A 181 18.36 -9.90 -6.15
CA LEU A 181 17.04 -9.31 -6.38
C LEU A 181 17.07 -7.78 -6.31
N ALA A 182 17.95 -7.21 -5.47
CA ALA A 182 18.11 -5.77 -5.34
C ALA A 182 18.71 -5.12 -6.60
N ALA A 183 19.44 -5.89 -7.41
CA ALA A 183 19.96 -5.43 -8.69
C ALA A 183 18.88 -5.24 -9.77
N HIS A 184 17.62 -5.56 -9.45
CA HIS A 184 16.45 -5.38 -10.30
C HIS A 184 15.45 -4.37 -9.69
N ASP A 185 15.91 -3.42 -8.88
CA ASP A 185 15.06 -2.33 -8.35
C ASP A 185 14.28 -1.58 -9.45
N GLY A 186 14.96 -1.27 -10.56
CA GLY A 186 14.36 -0.63 -11.73
C GLY A 186 13.28 -1.48 -12.41
N TRP A 187 13.35 -2.82 -12.30
CA TRP A 187 12.27 -3.72 -12.75
C TRP A 187 11.02 -3.53 -11.89
N GLY A 188 11.18 -3.52 -10.57
CA GLY A 188 10.06 -3.36 -9.64
C GLY A 188 9.35 -2.01 -9.82
N ILE A 189 10.12 -0.94 -10.00
CA ILE A 189 9.60 0.40 -10.26
C ILE A 189 8.86 0.44 -11.60
N ALA A 190 9.48 -0.06 -12.67
CA ALA A 190 8.88 -0.05 -14.01
C ALA A 190 7.55 -0.82 -14.06
N LEU A 191 7.48 -2.00 -13.42
CA LEU A 191 6.25 -2.78 -13.37
C LEU A 191 5.19 -2.12 -12.48
N PHE A 192 5.55 -1.57 -11.32
CA PHE A 192 4.62 -0.85 -10.45
C PHE A 192 4.00 0.38 -11.13
N GLU A 193 4.83 1.19 -11.77
CA GLU A 193 4.37 2.33 -12.59
C GLU A 193 3.56 1.86 -13.79
N TYR A 194 3.85 0.68 -14.35
CA TYR A 194 3.01 0.08 -15.40
C TYR A 194 1.57 -0.14 -14.94
N MET A 195 1.41 -0.79 -13.79
CA MET A 195 0.11 -1.27 -13.32
C MET A 195 -0.76 -0.19 -12.68
N THR A 196 -0.17 0.92 -12.24
CA THR A 196 -0.90 2.01 -11.56
C THR A 196 -1.45 3.08 -12.52
N LYS A 197 -1.19 2.98 -13.84
CA LYS A 197 -1.73 3.94 -14.81
C LYS A 197 -3.21 3.69 -15.15
N PRO A 198 -4.05 4.75 -15.18
CA PRO A 198 -5.43 4.64 -15.63
C PRO A 198 -5.50 4.16 -17.09
N GLY A 199 -6.35 3.18 -17.39
CA GLY A 199 -6.65 2.76 -18.77
C GLY A 199 -5.91 1.55 -19.33
N VAL A 200 -5.11 0.83 -18.52
CA VAL A 200 -4.55 -0.47 -18.93
C VAL A 200 -5.69 -1.51 -18.96
N SER A 201 -6.27 -1.73 -20.13
CA SER A 201 -7.48 -2.54 -20.36
C SER A 201 -7.26 -4.05 -20.34
N SER A 202 -6.02 -4.52 -20.22
CA SER A 202 -5.68 -5.94 -20.11
C SER A 202 -4.35 -6.15 -19.38
N PRO A 203 -4.33 -6.12 -18.04
CA PRO A 203 -3.13 -6.42 -17.25
C PRO A 203 -2.56 -7.84 -17.52
N GLY A 204 -3.38 -8.78 -18.04
CA GLY A 204 -3.03 -10.19 -18.25
C GLY A 204 -1.92 -10.52 -19.26
N LYS A 205 -1.20 -9.54 -19.83
CA LYS A 205 -0.08 -9.79 -20.77
C LYS A 205 1.26 -9.16 -20.36
N ALA A 206 1.32 -8.43 -19.25
CA ALA A 206 2.48 -7.60 -18.93
C ALA A 206 3.61 -8.35 -18.22
N CYS A 207 3.31 -9.36 -17.39
CA CYS A 207 4.36 -10.10 -16.69
C CYS A 207 4.90 -11.26 -17.52
N ARG A 208 5.72 -10.93 -18.53
CA ARG A 208 6.41 -11.92 -19.36
C ARG A 208 7.85 -12.18 -18.95
N VAL A 209 8.45 -11.24 -18.22
CA VAL A 209 9.84 -11.30 -17.80
C VAL A 209 9.96 -10.87 -16.35
N VAL A 210 10.62 -11.71 -15.53
CA VAL A 210 10.82 -11.50 -14.10
C VAL A 210 12.28 -11.74 -13.71
N PRO A 211 12.77 -11.14 -12.61
CA PRO A 211 14.05 -11.52 -12.03
C PRO A 211 14.04 -12.99 -11.62
N LYS A 212 15.04 -13.77 -12.06
CA LYS A 212 15.21 -15.18 -11.70
C LYS A 212 15.27 -15.39 -10.20
N ALA A 213 15.98 -14.51 -9.49
CA ALA A 213 16.06 -14.53 -8.03
C ALA A 213 14.69 -14.33 -7.34
N GLY A 214 13.69 -13.82 -8.07
CA GLY A 214 12.31 -13.64 -7.62
C GLY A 214 11.38 -14.83 -7.88
N LEU A 215 11.79 -15.82 -8.69
CA LEU A 215 10.97 -17.01 -8.98
C LEU A 215 10.52 -17.77 -7.72
N PRO A 216 11.37 -17.98 -6.69
CA PRO A 216 10.92 -18.59 -5.45
C PRO A 216 9.82 -17.80 -4.74
N ALA A 217 9.85 -16.47 -4.80
CA ALA A 217 8.82 -15.62 -4.20
C ALA A 217 7.49 -15.69 -4.97
N ILE A 218 7.54 -15.73 -6.30
CA ILE A 218 6.36 -15.95 -7.15
C ILE A 218 5.74 -17.32 -6.83
N ASN A 219 6.54 -18.38 -6.79
CA ASN A 219 6.05 -19.72 -6.48
C ASN A 219 5.46 -19.80 -5.06
N ALA A 220 6.12 -19.19 -4.07
CA ALA A 220 5.60 -19.14 -2.71
C ALA A 220 4.27 -18.38 -2.61
N PHE A 221 4.11 -17.27 -3.35
CA PHE A 221 2.85 -16.54 -3.41
C PHE A 221 1.73 -17.39 -4.03
N LEU A 222 2.01 -18.07 -5.15
CA LEU A 222 1.04 -18.95 -5.80
C LEU A 222 0.65 -20.13 -4.91
N GLU A 223 1.62 -20.72 -4.22
CA GLU A 223 1.37 -21.81 -3.28
C GLU A 223 0.55 -21.32 -2.07
N HIS A 224 0.88 -20.16 -1.53
CA HIS A 224 0.08 -19.54 -0.46
C HIS A 224 -1.35 -19.25 -0.91
N ARG A 225 -1.56 -18.70 -2.12
CA ARG A 225 -2.90 -18.50 -2.68
C ARG A 225 -3.66 -19.80 -2.82
N LYS A 226 -3.01 -20.87 -3.31
CA LYS A 226 -3.63 -22.20 -3.38
C LYS A 226 -4.02 -22.71 -2.00
N GLN A 227 -3.14 -22.58 -1.00
CA GLN A 227 -3.44 -22.97 0.37
C GLN A 227 -4.59 -22.17 0.97
N GLN A 228 -4.64 -20.86 0.71
CA GLN A 228 -5.76 -20.01 1.11
C GLN A 228 -7.06 -20.43 0.45
N GLN A 229 -7.04 -20.75 -0.85
CA GLN A 229 -8.22 -21.24 -1.57
C GLN A 229 -8.68 -22.58 -1.00
N VAL A 230 -7.76 -23.52 -0.79
CA VAL A 230 -8.07 -24.82 -0.16
C VAL A 230 -8.64 -24.63 1.25
N ALA A 231 -8.09 -23.71 2.04
CA ALA A 231 -8.62 -23.39 3.36
C ALA A 231 -10.02 -22.74 3.29
N TYR A 232 -10.25 -21.87 2.30
CA TYR A 232 -11.54 -21.24 2.05
C TYR A 232 -12.60 -22.25 1.61
N ASP A 233 -12.25 -23.16 0.71
CA ASP A 233 -13.15 -24.20 0.19
C ASP A 233 -13.47 -25.24 1.28
N ASN A 234 -12.53 -25.52 2.17
CA ASN A 234 -12.71 -26.47 3.29
C ASN A 234 -13.21 -25.81 4.58
N ARG A 235 -13.77 -24.61 4.52
CA ARG A 235 -14.42 -23.98 5.68
C ARG A 235 -15.56 -24.85 6.18
N THR A 236 -15.64 -24.99 7.50
CA THR A 236 -16.77 -25.64 8.17
C THR A 236 -18.06 -24.86 7.92
N ILE A 237 -19.22 -25.54 8.01
CA ILE A 237 -20.54 -24.88 7.92
C ILE A 237 -20.62 -23.71 8.90
N ALA A 238 -20.15 -23.89 10.14
CA ALA A 238 -20.14 -22.84 11.15
C ALA A 238 -19.36 -21.58 10.71
N GLN A 239 -18.24 -21.74 9.99
CA GLN A 239 -17.48 -20.64 9.43
C GLN A 239 -18.18 -19.99 8.22
N ARG A 240 -18.91 -20.76 7.42
CA ARG A 240 -19.64 -20.26 6.24
C ARG A 240 -20.84 -19.41 6.62
N VAL A 241 -21.52 -19.76 7.71
CA VAL A 241 -22.70 -19.03 8.21
C VAL A 241 -22.40 -18.06 9.35
N ALA A 242 -21.12 -17.92 9.74
CA ALA A 242 -20.73 -17.05 10.84
C ALA A 242 -21.16 -15.59 10.57
N GLY A 243 -21.94 -15.03 11.48
CA GLY A 243 -22.42 -13.64 11.40
C GLY A 243 -23.56 -13.41 10.42
N LEU A 244 -24.08 -14.46 9.79
CA LEU A 244 -25.28 -14.41 8.94
C LEU A 244 -26.51 -14.77 9.77
N ASP A 245 -27.62 -14.09 9.49
CA ASP A 245 -28.91 -14.48 10.05
C ASP A 245 -29.75 -15.32 9.06
N ALA A 246 -30.94 -15.73 9.52
CA ALA A 246 -31.83 -16.59 8.75
C ALA A 246 -32.24 -15.96 7.42
N PHE A 247 -32.34 -14.63 7.32
CA PHE A 247 -32.69 -13.96 6.08
C PHE A 247 -31.53 -14.00 5.09
N ASP A 248 -30.32 -13.71 5.55
CA ASP A 248 -29.12 -13.74 4.71
C ASP A 248 -28.90 -15.14 4.11
N ILE A 249 -29.04 -16.17 4.94
CA ILE A 249 -28.88 -17.57 4.52
C ILE A 249 -29.98 -17.95 3.53
N THR A 250 -31.24 -17.68 3.86
CA THR A 250 -32.38 -18.06 3.02
C THR A 250 -32.35 -17.34 1.67
N TYR A 251 -32.10 -16.02 1.67
CA TYR A 251 -32.00 -15.23 0.45
C TYR A 251 -30.88 -15.74 -0.44
N SER A 252 -29.70 -16.01 0.15
CA SER A 252 -28.55 -16.53 -0.59
C SER A 252 -28.84 -17.89 -1.22
N LEU A 253 -29.48 -18.81 -0.49
CA LEU A 253 -29.87 -20.13 -1.01
C LEU A 253 -30.87 -20.01 -2.16
N VAL A 254 -31.93 -19.20 -2.00
CA VAL A 254 -32.95 -19.01 -3.04
C VAL A 254 -32.34 -18.35 -4.28
N TYR A 255 -31.61 -17.24 -4.09
CA TYR A 255 -30.97 -16.50 -5.18
C TYR A 255 -29.99 -17.38 -5.97
N ARG A 256 -29.11 -18.11 -5.29
CA ARG A 256 -28.15 -19.00 -5.95
C ARG A 256 -28.81 -20.21 -6.61
N THR A 257 -29.95 -20.66 -6.10
CA THR A 257 -30.73 -21.71 -6.78
C THR A 257 -31.33 -21.19 -8.08
N ILE A 258 -31.85 -19.95 -8.07
CA ILE A 258 -32.35 -19.27 -9.27
C ILE A 258 -31.24 -19.06 -10.30
N SER A 259 -30.01 -18.72 -9.86
CA SER A 259 -28.86 -18.53 -10.75
C SER A 259 -28.11 -19.82 -11.13
N HIS A 260 -28.60 -20.99 -10.69
CA HIS A 260 -27.97 -22.30 -10.92
C HIS A 260 -26.57 -22.45 -10.29
N GLU A 261 -26.24 -21.65 -9.28
CA GLU A 261 -25.01 -21.73 -8.49
C GLU A 261 -25.15 -22.65 -7.27
N HIS A 262 -26.38 -22.93 -6.83
CA HIS A 262 -26.67 -23.85 -5.74
C HIS A 262 -27.44 -25.09 -6.25
N ALA A 263 -26.94 -26.27 -5.91
CA ALA A 263 -27.60 -27.54 -6.24
C ALA A 263 -28.62 -27.88 -5.13
N ALA A 264 -29.87 -27.46 -5.33
CA ALA A 264 -30.93 -27.68 -4.35
C ALA A 264 -31.31 -29.17 -4.21
N THR A 265 -31.63 -29.60 -2.99
CA THR A 265 -32.08 -30.98 -2.69
C THR A 265 -33.45 -31.31 -3.28
N ARG A 266 -34.28 -30.28 -3.48
CA ARG A 266 -35.56 -30.34 -4.18
C ARG A 266 -35.90 -28.98 -4.80
N PRO A 267 -36.84 -28.91 -5.76
CA PRO A 267 -37.23 -27.66 -6.40
C PRO A 267 -37.66 -26.58 -5.39
N LEU A 268 -37.43 -25.31 -5.76
CA LEU A 268 -37.90 -24.17 -4.98
C LEU A 268 -39.44 -24.24 -4.81
N PRO A 269 -39.96 -23.92 -3.62
CA PRO A 269 -41.39 -23.82 -3.41
C PRO A 269 -41.97 -22.62 -4.18
N GLU A 270 -43.27 -22.68 -4.47
CA GLU A 270 -44.01 -21.56 -5.05
C GLU A 270 -43.90 -20.31 -4.16
N GLY A 271 -43.75 -19.13 -4.76
CA GLY A 271 -43.56 -17.88 -4.04
C GLY A 271 -42.11 -17.56 -3.64
N ALA A 272 -41.17 -18.49 -3.78
CA ALA A 272 -39.77 -18.26 -3.41
C ALA A 272 -39.10 -17.18 -4.28
N TYR A 273 -39.38 -17.18 -5.58
CA TYR A 273 -38.85 -16.20 -6.52
C TYR A 273 -39.38 -14.80 -6.19
N GLU A 274 -40.69 -14.68 -6.01
CA GLU A 274 -41.37 -13.43 -5.69
C GLU A 274 -40.87 -12.86 -4.36
N TRP A 275 -40.70 -13.70 -3.35
CA TRP A 275 -40.12 -13.30 -2.07
C TRP A 275 -38.68 -12.81 -2.23
N ALA A 276 -37.83 -13.49 -3.00
CA ALA A 276 -36.45 -13.07 -3.21
C ALA A 276 -36.36 -11.72 -3.95
N VAL A 277 -37.26 -11.49 -4.92
CA VAL A 277 -37.35 -10.19 -5.62
C VAL A 277 -37.79 -9.08 -4.66
N ASP A 278 -38.82 -9.31 -3.84
CA ASP A 278 -39.28 -8.33 -2.83
C ASP A 278 -38.21 -8.06 -1.77
N TYR A 279 -37.52 -9.10 -1.31
CA TYR A 279 -36.39 -8.98 -0.38
C TYR A 279 -35.30 -8.09 -0.97
N GLY A 280 -34.84 -8.39 -2.19
CA GLY A 280 -33.80 -7.62 -2.88
C GLY A 280 -34.17 -6.15 -3.01
N ALA A 281 -35.40 -5.84 -3.43
CA ALA A 281 -35.89 -4.48 -3.58
C ALA A 281 -35.97 -3.74 -2.23
N LYS A 282 -36.63 -4.33 -1.23
CA LYS A 282 -36.81 -3.72 0.10
C LYS A 282 -35.49 -3.45 0.79
N VAL A 283 -34.60 -4.44 0.84
CA VAL A 283 -33.30 -4.30 1.50
C VAL A 283 -32.45 -3.26 0.80
N ALA A 284 -32.44 -3.23 -0.54
CA ALA A 284 -31.72 -2.21 -1.31
C ALA A 284 -32.25 -0.78 -1.07
N ASP A 285 -33.54 -0.64 -0.76
CA ASP A 285 -34.19 0.63 -0.36
C ASP A 285 -34.08 0.93 1.15
N GLY A 286 -33.38 0.07 1.91
CA GLY A 286 -33.18 0.19 3.35
C GLY A 286 -34.41 -0.19 4.18
N TYR A 287 -35.47 -0.74 3.59
CA TYR A 287 -36.64 -1.18 4.32
C TYR A 287 -36.40 -2.50 5.09
N PRO A 288 -37.24 -2.79 6.10
CA PRO A 288 -37.24 -4.09 6.76
C PRO A 288 -37.42 -5.25 5.77
N GLU A 289 -36.76 -6.37 6.09
CA GLU A 289 -36.84 -7.61 5.35
C GLU A 289 -38.30 -8.14 5.33
N PRO A 290 -38.84 -8.55 4.17
CA PRO A 290 -40.16 -9.19 4.12
C PRO A 290 -40.11 -10.56 4.79
N ALA A 291 -41.15 -10.88 5.57
CA ALA A 291 -41.28 -12.16 6.26
C ALA A 291 -41.06 -13.34 5.30
N ILE A 292 -40.26 -14.31 5.75
CA ILE A 292 -39.96 -15.52 4.96
C ILE A 292 -41.22 -16.40 4.95
N PRO A 293 -41.75 -16.80 3.77
CA PRO A 293 -42.86 -17.73 3.72
C PRO A 293 -42.48 -19.08 4.34
N ASP A 294 -43.38 -19.71 5.10
CA ASP A 294 -43.11 -20.97 5.82
C ASP A 294 -42.55 -22.07 4.89
N ALA A 295 -43.08 -22.20 3.68
CA ALA A 295 -42.60 -23.18 2.71
C ALA A 295 -41.15 -22.93 2.27
N VAL A 296 -40.75 -21.65 2.15
CA VAL A 296 -39.38 -21.23 1.82
C VAL A 296 -38.46 -21.48 3.01
N GLN A 297 -38.92 -21.18 4.22
CA GLN A 297 -38.15 -21.44 5.45
C GLN A 297 -37.88 -22.94 5.62
N GLN A 298 -38.89 -23.80 5.48
CA GLN A 298 -38.72 -25.24 5.56
C GLN A 298 -37.80 -25.77 4.46
N TRP A 299 -37.96 -25.27 3.23
CA TRP A 299 -37.06 -25.61 2.13
C TRP A 299 -35.60 -25.23 2.43
N ALA A 300 -35.35 -24.05 3.01
CA ALA A 300 -34.01 -23.58 3.35
C ALA A 300 -33.33 -24.45 4.42
N LEU A 301 -34.09 -24.92 5.42
CA LEU A 301 -33.60 -25.81 6.47
C LEU A 301 -33.14 -27.19 5.94
N GLU A 302 -33.68 -27.62 4.80
CA GLU A 302 -33.32 -28.88 4.14
C GLU A 302 -32.10 -28.76 3.20
N GLN A 303 -31.59 -27.54 2.97
CA GLN A 303 -30.49 -27.34 2.03
C GLN A 303 -29.12 -27.64 2.66
N PRO A 304 -28.20 -28.26 1.89
CA PRO A 304 -26.84 -28.49 2.34
C PRO A 304 -26.08 -27.16 2.42
N LEU A 305 -25.35 -26.96 3.52
CA LEU A 305 -24.57 -25.74 3.78
C LEU A 305 -23.05 -25.95 3.70
N ASP A 306 -22.61 -27.16 3.35
CA ASP A 306 -21.21 -27.54 3.17
C ASP A 306 -20.52 -26.77 2.05
N THR A 307 -21.26 -26.39 1.00
CA THR A 307 -20.79 -25.53 -0.09
C THR A 307 -21.48 -24.17 -0.11
N PHE A 308 -22.20 -23.81 0.96
CA PHE A 308 -22.93 -22.54 1.01
C PHE A 308 -21.98 -21.36 0.94
N GLU A 309 -22.34 -20.38 0.12
CA GLU A 309 -21.71 -19.07 0.07
C GLU A 309 -22.79 -17.99 0.11
N THR A 310 -22.56 -16.97 0.93
CA THR A 310 -23.47 -15.83 0.99
C THR A 310 -23.49 -15.06 -0.33
N VAL A 311 -24.63 -14.45 -0.63
CA VAL A 311 -24.75 -13.42 -1.66
C VAL A 311 -24.49 -12.08 -0.98
N GLU A 312 -23.94 -11.12 -1.72
CA GLU A 312 -23.73 -9.78 -1.18
C GLU A 312 -25.07 -9.15 -0.74
N ASP A 313 -25.06 -8.51 0.43
CA ASP A 313 -26.22 -7.76 0.94
C ASP A 313 -26.71 -6.75 -0.14
N PRO A 314 -28.01 -6.76 -0.49
CA PRO A 314 -28.55 -5.91 -1.54
C PRO A 314 -28.31 -4.41 -1.33
N PHE A 315 -28.31 -3.94 -0.07
CA PHE A 315 -28.00 -2.56 0.27
C PHE A 315 -26.52 -2.26 0.02
N ALA A 316 -25.61 -3.17 0.40
CA ALA A 316 -24.18 -3.03 0.13
C ALA A 316 -23.88 -2.98 -1.38
N SER A 317 -24.51 -3.86 -2.15
CA SER A 317 -24.42 -3.86 -3.62
C SER A 317 -24.90 -2.52 -4.20
N ARG A 318 -26.07 -2.02 -3.77
CA ARG A 318 -26.57 -0.71 -4.22
C ARG A 318 -25.64 0.43 -3.83
N LYS A 319 -25.12 0.44 -2.60
CA LYS A 319 -24.16 1.46 -2.14
C LYS A 319 -22.91 1.49 -3.03
N ARG A 320 -22.42 0.33 -3.50
CA ARG A 320 -21.26 0.24 -4.39
C ARG A 320 -21.58 0.69 -5.82
N VAL A 321 -22.69 0.23 -6.40
CA VAL A 321 -23.00 0.43 -7.82
C VAL A 321 -23.73 1.75 -8.08
N HIS A 322 -24.61 2.16 -7.18
CA HIS A 322 -25.46 3.36 -7.30
C HIS A 322 -25.36 4.26 -6.04
N PRO A 323 -24.15 4.71 -5.64
CA PRO A 323 -23.94 5.45 -4.40
C PRO A 323 -24.74 6.77 -4.31
N HIS A 324 -25.03 7.40 -5.45
CA HIS A 324 -25.77 8.65 -5.53
C HIS A 324 -27.26 8.51 -5.21
N GLU A 325 -27.81 7.28 -5.26
CA GLU A 325 -29.18 6.99 -4.88
C GLU A 325 -29.36 6.80 -3.36
N ILE A 326 -28.26 6.65 -2.62
CA ILE A 326 -28.29 6.51 -1.16
C ILE A 326 -28.51 7.88 -0.53
N THR A 327 -29.78 8.24 -0.40
CA THR A 327 -30.20 9.46 0.31
C THR A 327 -30.16 9.26 1.82
N GLN A 328 -30.19 10.36 2.59
CA GLN A 328 -30.29 10.28 4.06
C GLN A 328 -31.50 9.49 4.53
N SER A 329 -32.64 9.56 3.81
CA SER A 329 -33.85 8.84 4.19
C SER A 329 -33.74 7.33 3.94
N VAL A 330 -33.01 6.91 2.89
CA VAL A 330 -32.68 5.50 2.62
C VAL A 330 -31.74 4.97 3.70
N TRP A 331 -30.69 5.74 4.04
CA TRP A 331 -29.78 5.38 5.12
C TRP A 331 -30.49 5.28 6.47
N ALA A 332 -31.39 6.22 6.79
CA ALA A 332 -32.17 6.19 8.02
C ALA A 332 -33.10 4.98 8.13
N ARG A 333 -33.72 4.58 7.02
CA ARG A 333 -34.48 3.33 6.96
C ARG A 333 -33.58 2.13 7.24
N ARG A 334 -32.39 2.06 6.62
CA ARG A 334 -31.44 0.97 6.85
C ARG A 334 -31.00 0.89 8.30
N VAL A 335 -30.64 2.03 8.93
CA VAL A 335 -30.24 2.07 10.35
C VAL A 335 -31.35 1.54 11.24
N ARG A 336 -32.58 2.03 11.06
CA ARG A 336 -33.74 1.55 11.82
C ARG A 336 -33.98 0.06 11.62
N SER A 337 -34.03 -0.40 10.38
CA SER A 337 -34.27 -1.82 10.05
C SER A 337 -33.23 -2.74 10.70
N GLN A 338 -31.94 -2.38 10.64
CA GLN A 338 -30.88 -3.20 11.23
C GLN A 338 -30.92 -3.21 12.76
N LEU A 339 -31.25 -2.07 13.39
CA LEU A 339 -31.41 -2.00 14.84
C LEU A 339 -32.66 -2.75 15.31
N ASP A 340 -33.79 -2.63 14.60
CA ASP A 340 -35.00 -3.40 14.84
C ASP A 340 -34.72 -4.91 14.75
N LYS A 341 -33.88 -5.33 13.79
CA LYS A 341 -33.49 -6.72 13.59
C LYS A 341 -32.56 -7.22 14.70
N ALA A 342 -31.52 -6.46 15.03
CA ALA A 342 -30.51 -6.85 16.01
C ALA A 342 -31.04 -6.82 17.45
N ALA A 343 -31.97 -5.90 17.76
CA ALA A 343 -32.48 -5.67 19.10
C ALA A 343 -33.95 -5.18 19.10
N PRO A 344 -34.90 -6.05 18.71
CA PRO A 344 -36.31 -5.66 18.52
C PRO A 344 -37.00 -5.14 19.77
N ASN A 345 -36.54 -5.57 20.95
CA ASN A 345 -37.13 -5.22 22.24
C ASN A 345 -36.28 -4.19 23.02
N GLU A 346 -35.18 -3.70 22.46
CA GLU A 346 -34.32 -2.73 23.14
C GLU A 346 -34.88 -1.32 22.99
N GLU A 347 -34.99 -0.62 24.12
CA GLU A 347 -35.51 0.73 24.15
C GLU A 347 -34.52 1.71 23.50
N ARG A 348 -35.05 2.60 22.66
CA ARG A 348 -34.30 3.62 21.93
C ARG A 348 -34.86 4.99 22.23
N ILE A 349 -33.98 5.98 22.26
CA ILE A 349 -34.33 7.38 22.45
C ILE A 349 -33.97 8.16 21.19
N ALA A 350 -34.93 8.95 20.72
CA ALA A 350 -34.68 9.95 19.69
C ALA A 350 -34.07 11.20 20.32
N VAL A 351 -32.76 11.39 20.13
CA VAL A 351 -32.02 12.53 20.69
C VAL A 351 -32.01 13.68 19.67
N GLN A 352 -32.87 14.67 19.90
CA GLN A 352 -32.91 15.88 19.07
C GLN A 352 -31.91 16.94 19.56
N GLU A 353 -31.96 17.27 20.85
CA GLU A 353 -31.03 18.21 21.47
C GLU A 353 -29.77 17.48 21.95
N GLY A 354 -28.59 18.07 21.70
CA GLY A 354 -27.31 17.47 22.10
C GLY A 354 -26.85 16.30 21.24
N CYS A 355 -27.43 16.07 20.06
CA CYS A 355 -26.99 15.02 19.13
C CYS A 355 -25.50 15.16 18.75
N SER A 356 -24.97 16.38 18.57
CA SER A 356 -23.54 16.60 18.30
C SER A 356 -22.64 16.11 19.44
N ILE A 357 -23.09 16.28 20.69
CA ILE A 357 -22.38 15.83 21.89
C ILE A 357 -22.41 14.30 21.95
N LEU A 358 -23.60 13.72 21.82
CA LEU A 358 -23.79 12.26 21.81
C LEU A 358 -22.98 11.59 20.70
N TRP A 359 -23.02 12.16 19.48
CA TRP A 359 -22.23 11.71 18.33
C TRP A 359 -20.74 11.70 18.66
N GLY A 360 -20.23 12.78 19.26
CA GLY A 360 -18.83 12.88 19.68
C GLY A 360 -18.42 11.80 20.69
N TYR A 361 -19.24 11.53 21.71
CA TYR A 361 -18.96 10.47 22.68
C TYR A 361 -19.03 9.07 22.06
N ALA A 362 -20.06 8.80 21.25
CA ALA A 362 -20.21 7.51 20.58
C ALA A 362 -19.03 7.25 19.60
N TRP A 363 -18.60 8.27 18.85
CA TRP A 363 -17.39 8.16 18.03
C TRP A 363 -16.14 7.94 18.87
N GLY A 364 -16.03 8.62 20.01
CA GLY A 364 -14.92 8.43 20.94
C GLY A 364 -14.86 7.01 21.53
N ASP A 365 -16.01 6.37 21.75
CA ASP A 365 -16.08 4.97 22.19
C ASP A 365 -15.48 4.04 21.17
N VAL A 366 -15.89 4.20 19.90
CA VAL A 366 -15.45 3.34 18.82
C VAL A 366 -13.97 3.55 18.48
N GLN A 367 -13.52 4.80 18.37
CA GLN A 367 -12.16 5.12 17.92
C GLN A 367 -11.10 4.94 19.00
N PHE A 368 -11.44 5.20 20.26
CA PHE A 368 -10.48 5.20 21.37
C PHE A 368 -10.75 4.10 22.39
N GLY A 369 -11.70 3.20 22.14
CA GLY A 369 -12.03 2.10 23.05
C GLY A 369 -12.50 2.58 24.42
N LYS A 370 -13.09 3.77 24.52
CA LYS A 370 -13.54 4.35 25.80
C LYS A 370 -14.68 3.54 26.44
N ARG A 371 -15.35 2.70 25.66
CA ARG A 371 -16.42 1.80 26.10
C ARG A 371 -16.61 0.65 25.10
N SER A 372 -16.88 -0.54 25.61
CA SER A 372 -17.33 -1.68 24.81
C SER A 372 -18.86 -1.77 24.80
N PRO A 373 -19.49 -2.16 23.68
CA PRO A 373 -20.94 -2.39 23.65
C PRO A 373 -21.34 -3.49 24.63
N GLN A 374 -22.44 -3.29 25.35
CA GLN A 374 -22.94 -4.23 26.36
C GLN A 374 -24.14 -5.05 25.88
N THR A 375 -24.81 -4.60 24.83
CA THR A 375 -25.97 -5.27 24.21
C THR A 375 -25.73 -5.48 22.71
N THR A 376 -26.52 -6.36 22.10
CA THR A 376 -26.51 -6.56 20.65
C THR A 376 -26.90 -5.28 19.90
N GLY A 377 -27.86 -4.51 20.41
CA GLY A 377 -28.27 -3.23 19.82
C GLY A 377 -27.17 -2.17 19.89
N GLU A 378 -26.43 -2.10 21.00
CA GLU A 378 -25.27 -1.21 21.10
C GLU A 378 -24.13 -1.61 20.15
N ALA A 379 -23.86 -2.91 20.02
CA ALA A 379 -22.85 -3.41 19.10
C ALA A 379 -23.21 -3.07 17.64
N GLU A 380 -24.47 -3.26 17.26
CA GLU A 380 -24.97 -2.94 15.93
C GLU A 380 -24.99 -1.42 15.68
N TYR A 381 -25.38 -0.63 16.68
CA TYR A 381 -25.32 0.83 16.60
C TYR A 381 -23.89 1.32 16.34
N TYR A 382 -22.89 0.82 17.08
CA TYR A 382 -21.49 1.20 16.85
C TYR A 382 -20.99 0.74 15.48
N ARG A 383 -21.39 -0.44 15.00
CA ARG A 383 -21.08 -0.90 13.63
C ARG A 383 -21.62 0.07 12.58
N LEU A 384 -22.90 0.47 12.69
CA LEU A 384 -23.54 1.42 11.77
C LEU A 384 -22.97 2.84 11.89
N LEU A 385 -22.55 3.24 13.10
CA LEU A 385 -21.91 4.54 13.35
C LEU A 385 -20.66 4.73 12.47
N THR A 386 -19.78 3.71 12.42
CA THR A 386 -18.54 3.77 11.60
C THR A 386 -18.79 3.91 10.10
N GLN A 387 -19.97 3.51 9.64
CA GLN A 387 -20.35 3.54 8.23
C GLN A 387 -21.15 4.80 7.87
N THR A 388 -21.61 5.54 8.88
CA THR A 388 -22.48 6.71 8.71
C THR A 388 -21.63 7.96 8.48
N PRO A 389 -21.82 8.69 7.37
CA PRO A 389 -21.18 9.98 7.15
C PRO A 389 -21.58 11.01 8.22
N ASP A 390 -20.66 11.87 8.65
CA ASP A 390 -20.90 12.89 9.68
C ASP A 390 -22.13 13.77 9.40
N LYS A 391 -22.36 14.14 8.13
CA LYS A 391 -23.53 14.92 7.70
C LYS A 391 -24.87 14.25 7.99
N TRP A 392 -24.87 12.94 8.29
CA TRP A 392 -26.05 12.16 8.63
C TRP A 392 -26.09 11.73 10.10
N ALA A 393 -25.30 12.38 10.97
CA ALA A 393 -25.24 12.09 12.41
C ALA A 393 -26.62 12.00 13.07
N GLN A 394 -27.56 12.88 12.67
CA GLN A 394 -28.93 12.90 13.19
C GLN A 394 -29.67 11.57 12.99
N THR A 395 -29.31 10.82 11.94
CA THR A 395 -29.89 9.50 11.66
C THR A 395 -29.61 8.52 12.79
N MET A 396 -28.37 8.50 13.29
CA MET A 396 -28.00 7.63 14.39
C MET A 396 -28.59 8.14 15.70
N CYS A 397 -28.56 9.46 15.95
CA CYS A 397 -29.15 10.05 17.15
C CYS A 397 -30.64 9.70 17.33
N ASN A 398 -31.39 9.56 16.24
CA ASN A 398 -32.81 9.18 16.27
C ASN A 398 -33.06 7.72 16.69
N GLU A 399 -32.05 6.87 16.59
CA GLU A 399 -32.14 5.43 16.87
C GLU A 399 -31.17 5.01 17.99
N THR A 400 -30.84 5.93 18.90
CA THR A 400 -29.82 5.70 19.92
C THR A 400 -30.31 4.72 20.98
N PRO A 401 -29.59 3.60 21.23
CA PRO A 401 -29.85 2.76 22.39
C PRO A 401 -29.74 3.54 23.71
N VAL A 402 -30.70 3.34 24.61
CA VAL A 402 -30.77 4.03 25.91
C VAL A 402 -29.46 3.92 26.70
N GLY A 403 -28.80 2.76 26.66
CA GLY A 403 -27.52 2.53 27.34
C GLY A 403 -26.39 3.45 26.84
N ILE A 404 -26.27 3.64 25.53
CA ILE A 404 -25.30 4.58 24.91
C ILE A 404 -25.62 6.01 25.32
N PHE A 405 -26.90 6.39 25.30
CA PHE A 405 -27.31 7.74 25.70
C PHE A 405 -26.93 8.04 27.16
N HIS A 406 -27.26 7.16 28.10
CA HIS A 406 -26.93 7.34 29.51
C HIS A 406 -25.42 7.38 29.75
N ALA A 407 -24.65 6.51 29.08
CA ALA A 407 -23.19 6.50 29.20
C ALA A 407 -22.55 7.80 28.68
N ALA A 408 -23.01 8.31 27.53
CA ALA A 408 -22.54 9.58 26.99
C ALA A 408 -22.89 10.74 27.93
N ARG A 409 -24.13 10.78 28.44
CA ARG A 409 -24.58 11.81 29.37
C ARG A 409 -23.78 11.83 30.68
N ALA A 410 -23.55 10.67 31.30
CA ALA A 410 -22.79 10.58 32.54
C ALA A 410 -21.34 11.09 32.38
N ARG A 411 -20.72 10.82 31.22
CA ARG A 411 -19.38 11.36 30.92
C ARG A 411 -19.39 12.86 30.69
N TYR A 412 -20.37 13.36 29.95
CA TYR A 412 -20.54 14.80 29.76
C TYR A 412 -20.70 15.52 31.09
N GLU A 413 -21.58 15.03 31.97
CA GLU A 413 -21.79 15.61 33.30
C GLU A 413 -20.51 15.57 34.16
N LYS A 414 -19.73 14.48 34.08
CA LYS A 414 -18.44 14.36 34.75
C LYS A 414 -17.41 15.36 34.23
N GLU A 415 -17.28 15.51 32.91
CA GLU A 415 -16.34 16.46 32.29
C GLU A 415 -16.73 17.90 32.60
N GLN A 416 -18.03 18.23 32.63
CA GLN A 416 -18.51 19.55 33.06
C GLN A 416 -18.21 19.82 34.55
N LEU A 417 -18.40 18.82 35.41
CA LEU A 417 -18.04 18.94 36.82
C LEU A 417 -16.53 19.16 36.97
N GLU A 418 -15.70 18.37 36.32
CA GLU A 418 -14.23 18.51 36.34
C GLU A 418 -13.77 19.87 35.81
N ALA A 419 -14.39 20.39 34.75
CA ALA A 419 -14.12 21.72 34.23
C ALA A 419 -14.57 22.86 35.16
N SER A 420 -15.59 22.61 36.00
CA SER A 420 -16.07 23.59 36.99
C SER A 420 -15.26 23.60 38.28
N LEU A 421 -14.48 22.54 38.54
CA LEU A 421 -13.55 22.52 39.66
C LEU A 421 -12.38 23.47 39.36
N PRO A 422 -11.84 24.18 40.38
CA PRO A 422 -10.60 24.93 40.19
C PRO A 422 -9.54 23.96 39.65
N PRO A 423 -8.68 24.40 38.70
CA PRO A 423 -7.64 23.55 38.14
C PRO A 423 -6.88 22.93 39.31
N LYS A 424 -6.70 21.60 39.27
CA LYS A 424 -5.83 20.93 40.24
C LYS A 424 -4.52 21.72 40.28
N PRO A 425 -4.01 22.12 41.47
CA PRO A 425 -2.73 22.78 41.54
C PRO A 425 -1.74 21.93 40.76
N SER A 426 -1.07 22.55 39.79
CA SER A 426 -0.11 21.81 38.98
C SER A 426 0.95 21.21 39.90
N GLU A 427 1.59 20.12 39.48
CA GLU A 427 2.75 19.58 40.21
C GLU A 427 3.78 20.69 40.51
N TRP A 428 3.84 21.69 39.63
CA TRP A 428 4.61 22.92 39.80
C TRP A 428 4.10 23.87 40.88
N ASP A 429 2.79 24.00 41.10
CA ASP A 429 2.23 24.82 42.17
C ASP A 429 2.49 24.20 43.54
N GLU A 430 2.42 22.87 43.67
CA GLU A 430 2.84 22.18 44.90
C GLU A 430 4.36 22.30 45.14
N ILE A 431 5.17 22.21 44.08
CA ILE A 431 6.63 22.41 44.17
C ILE A 431 6.95 23.86 44.56
N ASN A 432 6.29 24.85 43.95
CA ASN A 432 6.49 26.27 44.24
C ASN A 432 6.03 26.61 45.67
N GLN A 433 4.91 26.06 46.12
CA GLN A 433 4.44 26.19 47.50
C GLN A 433 5.46 25.59 48.47
N ARG A 434 5.99 24.39 48.19
CA ARG A 434 7.05 23.78 49.02
C ARG A 434 8.36 24.56 49.01
N LEU A 435 8.72 25.18 47.88
CA LEU A 435 9.91 26.03 47.77
C LEU A 435 9.73 27.35 48.53
N GLN A 436 8.54 27.95 48.51
CA GLN A 436 8.18 29.10 49.35
C GLN A 436 8.19 28.72 50.82
N ASP A 437 7.55 27.63 51.21
CA ASP A 437 7.57 27.11 52.58
C ASP A 437 9.00 26.78 53.05
N TYR A 438 9.91 26.40 52.14
CA TYR A 438 11.32 26.20 52.43
C TYR A 438 12.09 27.52 52.56
N ALA A 439 11.82 28.51 51.71
CA ALA A 439 12.43 29.84 51.74
C ALA A 439 12.02 30.64 52.98
N ASP A 440 10.79 30.44 53.46
CA ASP A 440 10.25 31.12 54.64
C ASP A 440 10.68 30.46 55.97
N ARG A 441 11.46 29.36 55.91
CA ARG A 441 12.10 28.81 57.11
C ARG A 441 13.20 29.75 57.58
N PRO A 442 13.21 30.17 58.86
CA PRO A 442 14.31 30.95 59.39
C PRO A 442 15.62 30.16 59.26
N SER A 443 16.62 30.78 58.61
CA SER A 443 17.98 30.24 58.49
C SER A 443 18.53 29.91 59.88
N ALA A 444 18.75 28.62 60.16
CA ALA A 444 19.37 28.16 61.39
C ALA A 444 20.91 28.23 61.35
N ILE A 445 21.51 28.90 60.36
CA ILE A 445 22.98 28.95 60.20
C ILE A 445 23.44 30.40 60.25
N ASN A 446 23.85 30.83 61.45
CA ASN A 446 24.51 32.11 61.75
C ASN A 446 26.04 32.02 61.65
N GLU A 447 26.60 31.05 60.92
CA GLU A 447 28.05 30.99 60.72
C GLU A 447 28.42 30.94 59.22
N PRO A 448 29.32 31.81 58.74
CA PRO A 448 29.80 31.75 57.38
C PRO A 448 30.62 30.46 57.16
N TYR A 449 30.24 29.69 56.14
CA TYR A 449 30.91 28.47 55.73
C TYR A 449 32.42 28.70 55.51
N LYS A 450 33.26 28.06 56.34
CA LYS A 450 34.71 27.95 56.12
C LYS A 450 35.01 26.63 55.40
N ALA A 451 35.50 26.70 54.17
CA ALA A 451 35.91 25.51 53.43
C ALA A 451 37.11 24.82 54.11
N PRO A 452 37.12 23.48 54.27
CA PRO A 452 38.25 22.74 54.83
C PRO A 452 39.45 22.73 53.86
N THR A 453 40.64 23.08 54.37
CA THR A 453 41.89 23.27 53.59
C THR A 453 42.66 21.98 53.26
N THR A 454 42.23 20.82 53.76
CA THR A 454 42.87 19.52 53.44
C THR A 454 41.82 18.48 53.03
N ARG A 455 42.04 17.79 51.90
CA ARG A 455 41.21 16.68 51.43
C ARG A 455 42.03 15.40 51.33
N CYS A 456 41.50 14.31 51.89
CA CYS A 456 42.13 12.99 51.86
C CYS A 456 41.34 12.01 50.99
N TYR A 457 42.05 11.27 50.14
CA TYR A 457 41.49 10.22 49.28
C TYR A 457 42.09 8.87 49.66
N ILE A 458 41.26 7.82 49.64
CA ILE A 458 41.71 6.44 49.76
C ILE A 458 42.26 6.02 48.40
N THR A 459 43.50 5.55 48.36
CA THR A 459 44.20 5.22 47.09
C THR A 459 44.41 3.71 46.89
N GLY A 460 43.99 2.89 47.85
CA GLY A 460 43.97 1.44 47.74
C GLY A 460 43.93 0.76 49.11
N GLU A 461 43.49 -0.50 49.16
CA GLU A 461 43.51 -1.33 50.37
C GLU A 461 44.75 -2.22 50.38
N THR A 462 45.40 -2.31 51.54
CA THR A 462 46.49 -3.27 51.76
C THR A 462 45.92 -4.69 51.85
N GLN A 463 46.74 -5.71 51.58
CA GLN A 463 46.31 -7.13 51.63
C GLN A 463 45.79 -7.59 53.01
N GLY A 464 45.93 -6.79 54.06
CA GLY A 464 45.32 -7.01 55.38
C GLY A 464 43.99 -6.27 55.61
N GLY A 465 43.39 -5.65 54.60
CA GLY A 465 42.08 -4.98 54.69
C GLY A 465 42.08 -3.56 55.29
N LEU A 466 43.25 -2.92 55.39
CA LEU A 466 43.36 -1.52 55.82
C LEU A 466 43.64 -0.60 54.61
N ALA A 467 42.80 0.44 54.47
CA ALA A 467 42.84 1.41 53.38
C ALA A 467 43.93 2.48 53.56
N ASN A 468 44.81 2.62 52.57
CA ASN A 468 45.81 3.69 52.51
C ASN A 468 45.15 5.00 52.06
N LYS A 469 45.24 6.05 52.90
CA LYS A 469 44.77 7.41 52.59
C LYS A 469 45.93 8.33 52.27
N VAL A 470 45.80 9.09 51.18
CA VAL A 470 46.70 10.18 50.81
C VAL A 470 45.94 11.50 50.88
N CYS A 471 46.49 12.46 51.61
CA CYS A 471 45.88 13.77 51.84
C CYS A 471 46.63 14.86 51.09
N PHE A 472 45.88 15.77 50.48
CA PHE A 472 46.38 16.97 49.82
C PHE A 472 45.82 18.18 50.55
N THR A 473 46.72 19.06 50.97
CA THR A 473 46.39 20.37 51.53
C THR A 473 46.66 21.39 50.43
N ASN A 474 45.72 22.29 50.17
CA ASN A 474 45.98 23.43 49.29
C ASN A 474 46.75 24.54 50.01
#